data_AF-A0A924DWY2-F1
#
_entry.id   AF-A0A924DWY2-F1
#
_cell.length_a   1.000
_cell.length_b   1.000
_cell.length_c   1.000
_cell.angle_alpha   90.00
_cell.angle_beta   90.00
_cell.angle_gamma   90.00
#
_symmetry.space_group_name_H-M   'P 1'
#
loop_
_entity.id
_entity.type
_entity.pdbx_description
1 polymer ?
#
loop_
_entity_poly.entity_id
_entity_poly.type
_entity_poly.pdbx_seq_one_letter_code
_entity_poly.pdbx_strand_id
1 'polypeptide(L)' 'MTDAAESGPAGGSLARLIHDVRTPLTTIQVAAEMLLDDPDLTESQETEAREILGALQRLKKLLDARLAAG' A
#
# COMPACT_ATOMS: atom_id res chain seq x y z
N MET A 1 42.16 -14.76 -10.03
CA MET A 1 40.79 -15.31 -10.09
C MET A 1 40.09 -14.93 -8.80
N THR A 2 39.40 -13.78 -8.79
CA THR A 2 38.54 -13.38 -7.69
C THR A 2 37.33 -12.74 -8.34
N ASP A 3 36.33 -13.57 -8.59
CA ASP A 3 34.98 -13.10 -8.90
C ASP A 3 34.35 -12.72 -7.57
N ALA A 4 34.38 -11.42 -7.28
CA ALA A 4 33.66 -10.84 -6.15
C ALA A 4 32.21 -10.69 -6.61
N ALA A 5 31.34 -11.57 -6.10
CA ALA A 5 29.91 -11.46 -6.25
C ALA A 5 29.43 -10.09 -5.73
N GLU A 6 29.25 -9.13 -6.63
CA GLU A 6 28.56 -7.87 -6.34
C GLU A 6 27.05 -8.14 -6.19
N SER A 7 26.68 -8.59 -5.00
CA SER A 7 25.30 -8.55 -4.54
C SER A 7 24.96 -7.11 -4.13
N GLY A 8 24.49 -6.29 -5.07
CA GLY A 8 23.90 -4.98 -4.77
C GLY A 8 22.66 -5.11 -3.87
N PRO A 9 22.35 -4.15 -2.99
CA PRO A 9 21.38 -4.34 -1.93
C PRO A 9 19.94 -4.34 -2.47
N ALA A 10 19.36 -5.53 -2.63
CA ALA A 10 17.95 -5.70 -2.98
C ALA A 10 16.98 -4.98 -2.01
N GLY A 11 17.42 -4.68 -0.78
CA GLY A 11 16.67 -3.88 0.20
C GLY A 11 16.44 -2.42 -0.20
N GLY A 12 17.33 -1.82 -1.00
CA GLY A 12 17.20 -0.41 -1.40
C GLY A 12 16.11 -0.14 -2.45
N SER A 13 15.84 -1.12 -3.32
CA SER A 13 14.81 -0.99 -4.37
C SER A 13 13.39 -1.12 -3.80
N LEU A 14 13.18 -2.06 -2.87
CA LEU A 14 11.88 -2.30 -2.27
C LEU A 14 11.49 -1.22 -1.25
N ALA A 15 12.43 -0.76 -0.41
CA ALA A 15 12.16 0.32 0.53
C ALA A 15 11.77 1.62 -0.20
N ARG A 16 12.43 1.90 -1.33
CA ARG A 16 12.09 3.04 -2.20
C ARG A 16 10.72 2.89 -2.84
N LEU A 17 10.39 1.71 -3.38
CA LEU A 17 9.07 1.43 -3.92
C LEU A 17 7.98 1.64 -2.85
N ILE A 18 8.18 1.12 -1.63
CA ILE A 18 7.23 1.25 -0.52
C ILE A 18 7.05 2.72 -0.14
N HIS A 19 8.15 3.48 -0.08
CA HIS A 19 8.11 4.92 0.16
C HIS A 19 7.29 5.64 -0.91
N ASP A 20 7.53 5.34 -2.18
CA ASP A 20 6.90 6.02 -3.32
C ASP A 20 5.39 5.70 -3.41
N VAL A 21 4.96 4.50 -3.01
CA VAL A 21 3.54 4.12 -3.01
C VAL A 21 2.79 4.50 -1.72
N ARG A 22 3.48 4.91 -0.65
CA ARG A 22 2.83 5.23 0.64
C ARG A 22 1.87 6.41 0.53
N THR A 23 2.28 7.47 -0.17
CA THR A 23 1.47 8.66 -0.40
C THR A 23 0.21 8.35 -1.22
N PRO A 24 0.29 7.75 -2.42
CA PRO A 24 -0.92 7.44 -3.19
C PRO A 24 -1.85 6.45 -2.47
N LEU A 25 -1.33 5.46 -1.74
CA LEU A 25 -2.18 4.58 -0.93
C LEU A 25 -2.95 5.32 0.16
N THR A 26 -2.31 6.30 0.80
CA THR A 26 -2.96 7.17 1.80
C THR A 26 -4.03 8.04 1.16
N THR A 27 -3.75 8.61 -0.03
CA THR A 27 -4.73 9.41 -0.77
C THR A 27 -5.96 8.59 -1.15
N ILE A 28 -5.79 7.37 -1.65
CA ILE A 28 -6.91 6.49 -2.01
C ILE A 28 -7.70 6.10 -0.75
N GLN A 29 -7.02 5.83 0.37
CA GLN A 29 -7.69 5.53 1.64
C GLN A 29 -8.59 6.70 2.06
N VAL A 30 -8.07 7.93 2.08
CA VAL A 30 -8.86 9.12 2.44
C VAL A 30 -10.03 9.32 1.47
N ALA A 31 -9.82 9.14 0.17
CA ALA A 31 -10.89 9.27 -0.81
C ALA A 31 -12.02 8.25 -0.60
N ALA A 32 -11.68 7.01 -0.28
CA ALA A 32 -12.67 5.97 0.01
C ALA A 32 -13.39 6.20 1.36
N GLU A 33 -12.70 6.73 2.37
CA GLU A 33 -13.33 7.17 3.63
C GLU A 33 -14.31 8.33 3.39
N MET A 34 -13.91 9.35 2.62
CA MET A 34 -14.80 10.46 2.25
C MET A 34 -15.99 10.00 1.41
N LEU A 35 -15.81 9.01 0.54
CA LEU A 35 -16.91 8.43 -0.22
C LEU A 35 -17.94 7.80 0.72
N LEU A 36 -17.50 7.05 1.73
CA LEU A 36 -18.40 6.42 2.71
C LEU A 36 -19.19 7.41 3.58
N ASP A 37 -18.75 8.66 3.66
CA ASP A 37 -19.48 9.74 4.33
C ASP A 37 -20.54 10.38 3.41
N ASP A 38 -20.59 10.02 2.12
CA ASP A 38 -21.58 10.50 1.16
C ASP A 38 -22.94 9.82 1.39
N PRO A 39 -24.00 10.56 1.77
CA PRO A 39 -25.32 10.00 2.05
C PRO A 39 -26.04 9.47 0.81
N ASP A 40 -25.56 9.81 -0.40
CA ASP A 40 -26.19 9.42 -1.67
C ASP A 40 -25.61 8.11 -2.24
N LEU A 41 -24.69 7.45 -1.52
CA LEU A 41 -24.17 6.14 -1.93
C LEU A 41 -25.26 5.08 -1.96
N THR A 42 -25.26 4.29 -3.03
CA THR A 42 -26.00 3.02 -3.05
C THR A 42 -25.28 1.97 -2.20
N GLU A 43 -26.02 0.98 -1.72
CA GLU A 43 -25.47 -0.15 -0.94
C GLU A 43 -24.34 -0.89 -1.67
N SER A 44 -24.44 -1.02 -3.00
CA SER A 44 -23.38 -1.64 -3.82
C SER A 44 -22.09 -0.80 -3.82
N GLN A 45 -22.21 0.53 -3.92
CA GLN A 45 -21.05 1.42 -3.92
C GLN A 45 -20.42 1.50 -2.51
N GLU A 46 -21.25 1.50 -1.46
CA GLU A 46 -20.79 1.41 -0.08
C GLU A 46 -19.99 0.11 0.16
N THR A 47 -20.50 -1.01 -0.34
CA THR A 47 -19.83 -2.31 -0.26
C THR A 47 -18.48 -2.27 -0.97
N GLU A 48 -18.44 -1.76 -2.20
CA GLU A 48 -17.20 -1.64 -2.98
C GLU A 48 -16.16 -0.72 -2.30
N ALA A 49 -16.60 0.41 -1.76
CA ALA A 49 -15.73 1.32 -1.01
C ALA A 49 -15.15 0.67 0.26
N ARG A 50 -15.95 -0.10 0.99
CA ARG A 50 -15.49 -0.90 2.14
C ARG A 50 -14.48 -1.98 1.73
N GLU A 51 -14.70 -2.65 0.60
CA GLU A 51 -13.77 -3.65 0.05
C GLU A 51 -12.42 -3.03 -0.33
N ILE A 52 -12.44 -1.86 -0.98
CA ILE A 52 -11.24 -1.09 -1.33
C ILE A 52 -10.46 -0.73 -0.06
N LEU A 53 -11.13 -0.17 0.96
CA LEU A 53 -10.48 0.15 2.23
C LEU A 53 -9.86 -1.08 2.90
N GLY A 54 -10.58 -2.20 2.92
CA GLY A 54 -10.08 -3.46 3.44
C GLY A 54 -8.82 -3.94 2.68
N ALA A 55 -8.81 -3.83 1.36
CA ALA A 55 -7.64 -4.19 0.54
C ALA A 55 -6.43 -3.28 0.80
N LEU A 56 -6.64 -1.96 0.88
CA LEU A 56 -5.60 -0.99 1.18
C LEU A 56 -4.96 -1.23 2.55
N GLN A 57 -5.77 -1.50 3.58
CA GLN A 57 -5.29 -1.80 4.92
C GLN A 57 -4.44 -3.08 4.96
N ARG A 58 -4.88 -4.14 4.25
CA ARG A 58 -4.11 -5.38 4.13
C ARG A 58 -2.78 -5.16 3.43
N LEU A 59 -2.77 -4.41 2.32
CA LEU A 59 -1.55 -4.08 1.59
C LEU A 59 -0.58 -3.29 2.47
N LYS A 60 -1.06 -2.24 3.17
CA LYS A 60 -0.23 -1.44 4.08
C LYS A 60 0.46 -2.32 5.13
N LYS A 61 -0.27 -3.23 5.76
CA LYS A 61 0.30 -4.19 6.74
C LYS A 61 1.40 -5.06 6.13
N LEU A 62 1.21 -5.55 4.91
CA LEU A 62 2.21 -6.36 4.21
C LEU A 62 3.48 -5.56 3.91
N LEU A 63 3.33 -4.31 3.44
CA LEU A 63 4.46 -3.44 3.15
C LEU A 63 5.23 -3.05 4.42
N ASP A 64 4.53 -2.71 5.50
CA ASP A 64 5.14 -2.38 6.80
C ASP A 64 5.89 -3.60 7.39
N ALA A 65 5.31 -4.80 7.30
CA ALA A 65 5.99 -6.04 7.72
C ALA A 65 7.24 -6.31 6.89
N ARG A 66 7.21 -6.00 5.59
CA ARG A 66 8.34 -6.20 4.69
C ARG A 66 9.48 -5.21 4.94
N LEU A 67 9.16 -3.97 5.33
CA LEU A 67 10.15 -2.99 5.79
C LEU A 67 10.81 -3.38 7.12
N ALA A 68 10.05 -3.96 8.04
CA ALA A 68 10.58 -4.38 9.34
C ALA A 68 11.47 -5.64 9.27
N ALA A 69 11.35 -6.42 8.20
CA ALA A 69 12.06 -7.68 8.00
C ALA A 69 13.31 -7.58 7.10
N GLY A 70 13.61 -6.39 6.56
CA GLY A 70 14.77 -6.10 5.70
C GLY A 70 15.75 -5.17 6.38
#